data_AF-A0A970R0R3-F1
#
_entry.id   AF-A0A970R0R3-F1
#
_cell.length_a   1.000
_cell.length_b   1.000
_cell.length_c   1.000
_cell.angle_alpha   90.00
_cell.angle_beta   90.00
_cell.angle_gamma   90.00
#
_symmetry.space_group_name_H-M   'P 1'
#
loop_
_entity.id
_entity.type
_entity.pdbx_description
1 polymer ?
#
loop_
_entity_poly.entity_id
_entity_poly.type
_entity_poly.pdbx_seq_one_letter_code
_entity_poly.pdbx_strand_id
1 'polypeptide(L)'
;MSKSLFKVRRNAILITILIIVLSTLFGVNRSLGGRIMEVSDLFNEGVKSGGYVLKSIRSQLIVRAETALDMITVGSNYNSAGDQTSALRTARNKLLDLLDGETSPRALYAANKELDNAFSALYLKLSALTLTDSDAEIIDENFSRMNNAAMVIDKSEYNSAVRDFHRNVLSVFPTNLLIKICPVDEPELFE
;
A
#
# COMPACT_ATOMS: atom_id res chain seq x y z
N MET A 1 46.83 15.34 8.73
CA MET A 1 45.81 15.51 7.67
C MET A 1 46.18 16.73 6.84
N SER A 2 46.37 16.55 5.53
CA SER A 2 47.21 17.39 4.66
C SER A 2 46.75 18.85 4.51
N LYS A 3 47.49 19.78 5.12
CA LYS A 3 47.36 21.24 4.93
C LYS A 3 47.84 21.73 3.54
N SER A 4 48.37 20.85 2.67
CA SER A 4 48.90 21.25 1.36
C SER A 4 47.85 21.23 0.24
N LEU A 5 46.77 20.46 0.37
CA LEU A 5 45.70 20.36 -0.63
C LEU A 5 44.93 21.68 -0.84
N PHE A 6 44.78 22.51 0.20
CA PHE A 6 44.07 23.79 0.14
C PHE A 6 44.93 24.99 -0.30
N LYS A 7 46.25 24.82 -0.49
CA LYS A 7 47.15 25.94 -0.84
C LYS A 7 47.07 26.36 -2.30
N VAL A 8 46.61 25.48 -3.18
CA VAL A 8 46.41 25.80 -4.60
C VAL A 8 44.96 26.24 -4.79
N ARG A 9 44.73 27.50 -5.21
CA ARG A 9 43.38 28.08 -5.38
C ARG A 9 42.44 27.15 -6.16
N ARG A 10 42.94 26.49 -7.21
CA ARG A 10 42.19 25.50 -8.00
C ARG A 10 41.73 24.28 -7.19
N ASN A 11 42.58 23.71 -6.35
CA ASN A 11 42.25 22.53 -5.55
C ASN A 11 41.26 22.89 -4.42
N ALA A 12 41.42 24.07 -3.81
CA ALA A 12 40.48 24.57 -2.81
C ALA A 12 39.08 24.76 -3.41
N ILE A 13 38.98 25.38 -4.61
CA ILE A 13 37.71 25.56 -5.32
C ILE A 13 37.06 24.20 -5.63
N LEU A 14 37.83 23.23 -6.14
CA LEU A 14 37.30 21.89 -6.45
C LEU A 14 36.79 21.17 -5.20
N ILE A 15 37.51 21.24 -4.08
CA ILE A 15 37.08 20.64 -2.81
C ILE A 15 35.81 21.33 -2.29
N THR A 16 35.72 22.66 -2.36
CA THR A 16 34.52 23.40 -1.96
C THR A 16 33.32 23.03 -2.83
N ILE A 17 33.48 22.93 -4.15
CA ILE A 17 32.42 22.48 -5.07
C ILE A 17 31.98 21.06 -4.70
N LEU A 18 32.94 20.15 -4.46
CA LEU A 18 32.63 18.78 -4.07
C LEU A 18 31.85 18.71 -2.75
N ILE A 19 32.24 19.48 -1.74
CA ILE A 19 31.53 19.56 -0.45
C ILE A 19 30.11 20.09 -0.66
N ILE A 20 29.94 21.16 -1.46
CA ILE A 20 28.61 21.71 -1.77
C ILE A 20 27.74 20.65 -2.44
N VAL A 21 28.26 19.95 -3.46
CA VAL A 21 27.52 18.90 -4.17
C VAL A 21 27.13 17.77 -3.21
N LEU A 22 28.07 17.26 -2.41
CA LEU A 22 27.79 16.19 -1.44
C LEU A 22 26.78 16.62 -0.36
N SER A 23 26.88 17.85 0.15
CA SER A 23 25.91 18.40 1.11
C SER A 23 24.52 18.56 0.49
N THR A 24 24.41 18.99 -0.78
CA THR A 24 23.12 19.06 -1.48
C THR A 24 22.51 17.69 -1.72
N LEU A 25 23.31 16.70 -2.14
CA LEU A 25 22.87 15.31 -2.30
C LEU A 25 22.35 14.74 -0.97
N PHE A 26 23.08 14.97 0.12
CA PHE A 26 22.68 14.50 1.44
C PHE A 26 21.40 15.18 1.94
N GLY A 27 21.28 16.49 1.75
CA GLY A 27 20.08 17.25 2.11
C GLY A 27 18.84 16.81 1.33
N VAL A 28 18.98 16.55 0.03
CA VAL A 28 17.90 16.06 -0.84
C VAL A 28 17.50 14.63 -0.47
N ASN A 29 18.46 13.74 -0.22
CA ASN A 29 18.17 12.35 0.17
C ASN A 29 17.40 12.27 1.51
N ARG A 30 17.81 13.08 2.50
CA ARG A 30 17.10 13.15 3.80
C ARG A 30 15.68 13.72 3.64
N SER A 31 15.51 14.74 2.82
CA SER A 31 14.21 15.37 2.55
C SER A 31 13.27 14.41 1.80
N LEU A 32 13.78 13.71 0.79
CA LEU A 32 13.06 12.69 0.02
C LEU A 32 12.57 11.56 0.92
N GLY A 33 13.46 11.01 1.77
CA GLY A 33 13.08 9.95 2.71
C GLY A 33 11.92 10.36 3.63
N GLY A 34 11.91 11.60 4.12
CA GLY A 34 10.79 12.14 4.91
C GLY A 34 9.46 12.15 4.16
N ARG A 35 9.47 12.63 2.91
CA ARG A 35 8.27 12.67 2.06
C ARG A 35 7.78 11.29 1.64
N ILE A 36 8.70 10.36 1.41
CA ILE A 36 8.37 8.96 1.11
C ILE A 36 7.71 8.29 2.30
N MET A 37 8.21 8.53 3.52
CA MET A 37 7.58 8.05 4.74
C MET A 37 6.16 8.61 4.90
N GLU A 38 5.93 9.90 4.67
CA GLU A 38 4.59 10.49 4.73
C GLU A 38 3.60 9.82 3.76
N VAL A 39 4.04 9.51 2.52
CA VAL A 39 3.21 8.78 1.54
C VAL A 39 3.01 7.33 1.96
N SER A 40 4.04 6.69 2.51
CA SER A 40 3.96 5.31 3.02
C SER A 40 3.02 5.20 4.22
N ASP A 41 2.99 6.19 5.10
CA ASP A 41 2.13 6.22 6.28
C ASP A 41 0.65 6.25 5.88
N LEU A 42 0.27 6.97 4.82
CA LEU A 42 -1.09 6.92 4.26
C LEU A 42 -1.52 5.48 3.91
N PHE A 43 -0.58 4.68 3.39
CA PHE A 43 -0.83 3.29 3.03
C PHE A 43 -0.86 2.35 4.24
N ASN A 44 0.07 2.53 5.17
CA ASN A 44 0.36 1.58 6.25
C ASN A 44 -0.33 1.93 7.57
N GLU A 45 -0.21 3.17 8.03
CA GLU A 45 -0.64 3.64 9.35
C GLU A 45 -1.97 4.40 9.33
N GLY A 46 -2.28 5.03 8.20
CA GLY A 46 -3.42 5.92 8.03
C GLY A 46 -3.10 7.33 8.51
N VAL A 47 -4.08 8.23 8.45
CA VAL A 47 -3.84 9.65 8.79
C VAL A 47 -4.86 10.20 9.77
N LYS A 48 -4.38 11.04 10.67
CA LYS A 48 -5.25 11.81 11.57
C LYS A 48 -5.81 13.01 10.82
N SER A 49 -7.12 13.05 10.63
CA SER A 49 -7.82 14.19 10.03
C SER A 49 -9.00 14.59 10.91
N GLY A 50 -9.06 15.89 11.28
CA GLY A 50 -10.18 16.44 12.06
C GLY A 50 -10.44 15.77 13.42
N GLY A 51 -9.43 15.17 14.06
CA GLY A 51 -9.57 14.45 15.34
C GLY A 51 -9.86 12.95 15.22
N TYR A 52 -10.00 12.41 14.00
CA TYR A 52 -10.24 10.98 13.74
C TYR A 52 -9.08 10.37 12.96
N VAL A 53 -8.78 9.08 13.19
CA VAL A 53 -7.81 8.32 12.39
C VAL A 53 -8.54 7.71 11.19
N LEU A 54 -8.27 8.23 9.99
CA LEU A 54 -8.66 7.57 8.75
C LEU A 54 -7.86 6.27 8.64
N LYS A 55 -8.57 5.16 8.42
CA LYS A 55 -7.95 3.84 8.33
C LYS A 55 -7.09 3.73 7.08
N SER A 56 -5.94 3.08 7.23
CA SER A 56 -5.00 2.86 6.13
C SER A 56 -5.51 1.80 5.15
N ILE A 57 -5.00 1.84 3.91
CA ILE A 57 -5.30 0.80 2.90
C ILE A 57 -4.90 -0.56 3.46
N ARG A 58 -3.71 -0.68 4.05
CA ARG A 58 -3.22 -1.92 4.66
C ARG A 58 -4.16 -2.47 5.72
N SER A 59 -4.65 -1.62 6.62
CA SER A 59 -5.63 -2.01 7.64
C SER A 59 -6.92 -2.53 7.01
N GLN A 60 -7.40 -1.90 5.94
CA GLN A 60 -8.61 -2.37 5.25
C GLN A 60 -8.39 -3.67 4.47
N LEU A 61 -7.22 -3.90 3.88
CA LEU A 61 -6.87 -5.19 3.27
C LEU A 61 -6.90 -6.33 4.30
N ILE A 62 -6.42 -6.08 5.53
CA ILE A 62 -6.52 -7.04 6.63
C ILE A 62 -7.99 -7.31 6.99
N VAL A 63 -8.81 -6.26 7.14
CA VAL A 63 -10.25 -6.41 7.40
C VAL A 63 -10.93 -7.26 6.31
N ARG A 64 -10.57 -7.06 5.04
CA ARG A 64 -11.10 -7.85 3.92
C ARG A 64 -10.64 -9.31 3.99
N ALA A 65 -9.39 -9.58 4.36
CA ALA A 65 -8.88 -10.94 4.55
C ALA A 65 -9.53 -11.66 5.75
N GLU A 66 -9.82 -10.96 6.84
CA GLU A 66 -10.59 -11.48 7.97
C GLU A 66 -12.04 -11.77 7.57
N THR A 67 -12.71 -10.83 6.91
CA THR A 67 -14.08 -11.00 6.39
C THR A 67 -14.16 -12.20 5.43
N ALA A 68 -13.14 -12.41 4.61
CA ALA A 68 -13.05 -13.58 3.76
C ALA A 68 -12.92 -14.89 4.56
N LEU A 69 -12.23 -14.89 5.71
CA LEU A 69 -12.13 -16.07 6.58
C LEU A 69 -13.49 -16.45 7.16
N ASP A 70 -14.26 -15.47 7.61
CA ASP A 70 -15.61 -15.69 8.16
C ASP A 70 -16.52 -16.29 7.07
N MET A 71 -16.46 -15.75 5.86
CA MET A 71 -17.19 -16.28 4.70
C MET A 71 -16.75 -17.69 4.30
N ILE A 72 -15.44 -18.00 4.38
CA ILE A 72 -14.91 -19.35 4.16
C ILE A 72 -15.45 -20.33 5.20
N THR A 73 -15.60 -19.89 6.45
CA THR A 73 -16.14 -20.71 7.55
C THR A 73 -17.57 -21.12 7.24
N VAL A 74 -18.44 -20.15 6.89
CA VAL A 74 -19.81 -20.45 6.47
C VAL A 74 -19.81 -21.34 5.23
N GLY A 75 -19.03 -20.97 4.20
CA GLY A 75 -18.96 -21.73 2.94
C GLY A 75 -18.49 -23.18 3.09
N SER A 76 -17.77 -23.50 4.17
CA SER A 76 -17.31 -24.86 4.47
C SER A 76 -18.42 -25.76 5.02
N ASN A 77 -19.54 -25.20 5.48
CA ASN A 77 -20.72 -25.95 5.93
C ASN A 77 -21.56 -26.48 4.75
N TYR A 78 -21.32 -26.00 3.52
CA TYR A 78 -22.14 -26.29 2.35
C TYR A 78 -21.31 -26.93 1.24
N ASN A 79 -21.44 -28.26 1.07
CA ASN A 79 -20.69 -29.04 0.07
C ASN A 79 -20.80 -28.47 -1.36
N SER A 80 -21.96 -27.92 -1.72
CA SER A 80 -22.22 -27.35 -3.05
C SER A 80 -21.45 -26.05 -3.33
N ALA A 81 -20.88 -25.40 -2.31
CA ALA A 81 -20.07 -24.18 -2.42
C ALA A 81 -18.55 -24.45 -2.33
N GLY A 82 -18.13 -25.72 -2.29
CA GLY A 82 -16.74 -26.11 -2.03
C GLY A 82 -15.71 -25.46 -2.97
N ASP A 83 -16.01 -25.36 -4.26
CA ASP A 83 -15.11 -24.76 -5.25
C ASP A 83 -14.89 -23.26 -4.98
N GLN A 84 -15.97 -22.50 -4.75
CA GLN A 84 -15.90 -21.07 -4.44
C GLN A 84 -15.23 -20.83 -3.08
N THR A 85 -15.51 -21.66 -2.08
CA THR A 85 -14.85 -21.62 -0.76
C THR A 85 -13.34 -21.85 -0.91
N SER A 86 -12.92 -22.79 -1.75
CA SER A 86 -11.51 -23.04 -2.04
C SER A 86 -10.86 -21.85 -2.76
N ALA A 87 -11.51 -21.31 -3.79
CA ALA A 87 -11.01 -20.16 -4.54
C ALA A 87 -10.82 -18.92 -3.64
N LEU A 88 -11.79 -18.63 -2.76
CA LEU A 88 -11.66 -17.53 -1.80
C LEU A 88 -10.51 -17.76 -0.82
N ARG A 89 -10.33 -18.99 -0.34
CA ARG A 89 -9.19 -19.34 0.53
C ARG A 89 -7.85 -19.11 -0.16
N THR A 90 -7.72 -19.50 -1.43
CA THR A 90 -6.51 -19.24 -2.22
C THR A 90 -6.24 -17.74 -2.38
N ALA A 91 -7.25 -16.96 -2.78
CA ALA A 91 -7.10 -15.52 -2.94
C ALA A 91 -6.76 -14.81 -1.61
N ARG A 92 -7.40 -15.23 -0.51
CA ARG A 92 -7.09 -14.76 0.84
C ARG A 92 -5.66 -15.03 1.24
N ASN A 93 -5.19 -16.26 1.07
CA ASN A 93 -3.82 -16.62 1.45
C ASN A 93 -2.80 -15.83 0.62
N LYS A 94 -3.03 -15.70 -0.69
CA LYS A 94 -2.19 -14.85 -1.55
C LYS A 94 -2.12 -13.41 -1.06
N LEU A 95 -3.26 -12.81 -0.66
CA LEU A 95 -3.27 -11.45 -0.11
C LEU A 95 -2.47 -11.36 1.21
N LEU A 96 -2.63 -12.33 2.11
CA LEU A 96 -1.89 -12.36 3.38
C LEU A 96 -0.38 -12.54 3.17
N ASP A 97 0.03 -13.46 2.31
CA ASP A 97 1.45 -13.67 1.99
C ASP A 97 2.10 -12.38 1.47
N LEU A 98 1.37 -11.61 0.65
CA LEU A 98 1.81 -10.31 0.15
C LEU A 98 1.82 -9.23 1.25
N LEU A 99 0.86 -9.26 2.17
CA LEU A 99 0.83 -8.33 3.30
C LEU A 99 1.98 -8.58 4.28
N ASP A 100 2.37 -9.84 4.50
CA ASP A 100 3.46 -10.20 5.41
C ASP A 100 4.86 -9.91 4.84
N GLY A 101 4.98 -9.81 3.51
CA GLY A 101 6.22 -9.45 2.83
C GLY A 101 6.40 -7.94 2.58
N GLU A 102 7.63 -7.56 2.17
CA GLU A 102 7.89 -6.25 1.55
C GLU A 102 7.37 -6.26 0.11
N THR A 103 6.09 -5.91 -0.05
CA THR A 103 5.38 -6.08 -1.31
C THR A 103 4.89 -4.75 -1.89
N SER A 104 5.00 -4.64 -3.22
CA SER A 104 4.45 -3.55 -4.02
C SER A 104 2.95 -3.29 -3.77
N PRO A 105 2.53 -2.03 -3.58
CA PRO A 105 1.12 -1.62 -3.58
C PRO A 105 0.32 -2.16 -4.78
N ARG A 106 0.92 -2.21 -5.97
CA ARG A 106 0.27 -2.77 -7.17
C ARG A 106 -0.03 -4.26 -7.04
N ALA A 107 0.89 -5.04 -6.47
CA ALA A 107 0.67 -6.47 -6.25
C ALA A 107 -0.44 -6.71 -5.21
N LEU A 108 -0.48 -5.90 -4.14
CA LEU A 108 -1.56 -5.92 -3.16
C LEU A 108 -2.90 -5.54 -3.79
N TYR A 109 -2.94 -4.55 -4.70
CA TYR A 109 -4.15 -4.18 -5.43
C TYR A 109 -4.67 -5.34 -6.30
N ALA A 110 -3.78 -6.01 -7.04
CA ALA A 110 -4.15 -7.16 -7.85
C ALA A 110 -4.71 -8.31 -6.99
N ALA A 111 -4.04 -8.64 -5.88
CA ALA A 111 -4.52 -9.67 -4.96
C ALA A 111 -5.84 -9.30 -4.29
N ASN A 112 -6.04 -8.03 -3.95
CA ASN A 112 -7.30 -7.54 -3.41
C ASN A 112 -8.47 -7.69 -4.40
N LYS A 113 -8.23 -7.45 -5.70
CA LYS A 113 -9.24 -7.71 -6.73
C LYS A 113 -9.55 -9.20 -6.89
N GLU A 114 -8.55 -10.05 -6.83
CA GLU A 114 -8.76 -11.50 -6.84
C GLU A 114 -9.60 -11.96 -5.63
N LEU A 115 -9.31 -11.42 -4.45
CA LEU A 115 -10.11 -11.64 -3.24
C LEU A 115 -11.57 -11.19 -3.43
N ASP A 116 -11.78 -9.98 -3.93
CA ASP A 116 -13.11 -9.40 -4.16
C ASP A 116 -13.97 -10.27 -5.11
N ASN A 117 -13.36 -10.71 -6.21
CA ASN A 117 -14.00 -11.56 -7.20
C ASN A 117 -14.37 -12.93 -6.60
N ALA A 118 -13.44 -13.56 -5.86
CA ALA A 118 -13.68 -14.86 -5.24
C ALA A 118 -14.73 -14.75 -4.11
N PHE A 119 -14.71 -13.65 -3.35
CA PHE A 119 -15.69 -13.38 -2.30
C PHE A 119 -17.09 -13.23 -2.89
N SER A 120 -17.22 -12.41 -3.94
CA SER A 120 -18.48 -12.21 -4.65
C SER A 120 -19.03 -13.52 -5.24
N ALA A 121 -18.15 -14.36 -5.80
CA ALA A 121 -18.55 -15.67 -6.32
C ALA A 121 -19.09 -16.59 -5.21
N LEU A 122 -18.44 -16.61 -4.04
CA LEU A 122 -18.92 -17.40 -2.90
C LEU A 122 -20.21 -16.82 -2.32
N TYR A 123 -20.33 -15.50 -2.20
CA TYR A 123 -21.56 -14.83 -1.77
C TYR A 123 -22.74 -15.22 -2.66
N LEU A 124 -22.63 -14.99 -3.98
CA LEU A 124 -23.67 -15.37 -4.94
C LEU A 124 -24.04 -16.85 -4.85
N LYS A 125 -23.04 -17.72 -4.63
CA LYS A 125 -23.27 -19.16 -4.50
C LYS A 125 -24.06 -19.48 -3.24
N LEU A 126 -23.69 -18.92 -2.09
CA LEU A 126 -24.35 -19.16 -0.81
C LEU A 126 -25.75 -18.55 -0.76
N SER A 127 -25.95 -17.35 -1.30
CA SER A 127 -27.26 -16.69 -1.39
C SER A 127 -28.28 -17.46 -2.22
N ALA A 128 -27.82 -18.37 -3.10
CA ALA A 128 -28.69 -19.23 -3.90
C ALA A 128 -29.07 -20.55 -3.20
N LEU A 129 -28.52 -20.83 -2.01
CA LEU A 129 -28.80 -22.03 -1.23
C LEU A 129 -29.84 -21.76 -0.14
N THR A 130 -30.45 -22.82 0.36
CA THR A 130 -31.21 -22.76 1.62
C THR A 130 -30.22 -22.81 2.79
N LEU A 131 -29.89 -21.65 3.35
CA LEU A 131 -29.01 -21.52 4.50
C LEU A 131 -29.81 -21.61 5.82
N THR A 132 -29.10 -21.82 6.93
CA THR A 132 -29.68 -21.53 8.25
C THR A 132 -29.86 -20.02 8.42
N ASP A 133 -30.80 -19.58 9.27
CA ASP A 133 -31.02 -18.14 9.53
C ASP A 133 -29.72 -17.45 10.00
N SER A 134 -28.94 -18.14 10.85
CA SER A 134 -27.65 -17.65 11.34
C SER A 134 -26.61 -17.53 10.23
N ASP A 135 -26.50 -18.50 9.33
CA ASP A 135 -25.54 -18.42 8.22
C ASP A 135 -25.95 -17.32 7.23
N ALA A 136 -27.25 -17.14 6.98
CA ALA A 136 -27.77 -16.08 6.12
C ALA A 136 -27.40 -14.68 6.66
N GLU A 137 -27.57 -14.46 7.97
CA GLU A 137 -27.18 -13.22 8.64
C GLU A 137 -25.66 -12.97 8.50
N ILE A 138 -24.84 -14.00 8.76
CA ILE A 138 -23.38 -13.88 8.68
C ILE A 138 -22.91 -13.51 7.26
N ILE A 139 -23.50 -14.09 6.21
CA ILE A 139 -23.07 -13.76 4.84
C ILE A 139 -23.43 -12.31 4.45
N ASP A 140 -24.57 -11.79 4.90
CA ASP A 140 -25.01 -10.42 4.60
C ASP A 140 -24.22 -9.36 5.40
N GLU A 141 -23.92 -9.67 6.67
CA GLU A 141 -23.01 -8.85 7.48
C GLU A 141 -21.61 -8.79 6.87
N ASN A 142 -21.06 -9.93 6.44
CA ASN A 142 -19.75 -9.98 5.81
C ASN A 142 -19.74 -9.30 4.44
N PHE A 143 -20.81 -9.40 3.66
CA PHE A 143 -20.95 -8.65 2.41
C PHE A 143 -20.90 -7.14 2.67
N SER A 144 -21.60 -6.66 3.70
CA SER A 144 -21.56 -5.26 4.12
C SER A 144 -20.16 -4.84 4.59
N ARG A 145 -19.50 -5.67 5.42
CA ARG A 145 -18.14 -5.42 5.91
C ARG A 145 -17.11 -5.35 4.79
N MET A 146 -17.18 -6.27 3.81
CA MET A 146 -16.30 -6.29 2.63
C MET A 146 -16.45 -5.00 1.81
N ASN A 147 -17.68 -4.59 1.52
CA ASN A 147 -17.96 -3.38 0.74
C ASN A 147 -17.59 -2.09 1.47
N ASN A 148 -17.80 -2.03 2.79
CA ASN A 148 -17.38 -0.89 3.60
C ASN A 148 -15.86 -0.73 3.58
N ALA A 149 -15.11 -1.83 3.70
CA ALA A 149 -13.65 -1.78 3.60
C ALA A 149 -13.18 -1.37 2.19
N ALA A 150 -13.85 -1.83 1.13
CA ALA A 150 -13.61 -1.38 -0.24
C ALA A 150 -13.80 0.14 -0.39
N MET A 151 -14.90 0.66 0.14
CA MET A 151 -15.20 2.10 0.09
C MET A 151 -14.17 2.96 0.82
N VAL A 152 -13.63 2.46 1.94
CA VAL A 152 -12.56 3.16 2.67
C VAL A 152 -11.26 3.17 1.87
N ILE A 153 -10.92 2.06 1.20
CA ILE A 153 -9.77 1.98 0.28
C ILE A 153 -9.94 3.00 -0.87
N ASP A 154 -11.11 3.03 -1.52
CA ASP A 154 -11.40 3.92 -2.64
C ASP A 154 -11.35 5.41 -2.26
N LYS A 155 -11.72 5.73 -1.02
CA LYS A 155 -11.64 7.10 -0.47
C LYS A 155 -10.25 7.49 0.02
N SER A 156 -9.28 6.57 0.01
CA SER A 156 -7.92 6.88 0.45
C SER A 156 -7.27 7.92 -0.44
N GLU A 157 -6.56 8.87 0.18
CA GLU A 157 -5.79 9.89 -0.54
C GLU A 157 -4.42 9.38 -1.03
N TYR A 158 -4.08 8.11 -0.76
CA TYR A 158 -2.78 7.52 -1.09
C TYR A 158 -2.36 7.74 -2.54
N ASN A 159 -3.18 7.33 -3.52
CA ASN A 159 -2.82 7.46 -4.93
C ASN A 159 -2.68 8.93 -5.37
N SER A 160 -3.46 9.84 -4.77
CA SER A 160 -3.30 11.28 -4.99
C SER A 160 -1.95 11.76 -4.44
N ALA A 161 -1.59 11.35 -3.22
CA ALA A 161 -0.32 11.69 -2.59
C ALA A 161 0.90 11.15 -3.36
N VAL A 162 0.83 9.91 -3.89
CA VAL A 162 1.87 9.34 -4.76
C VAL A 162 2.05 10.19 -6.02
N ARG A 163 0.94 10.56 -6.69
CA ARG A 163 0.99 11.40 -7.89
C ARG A 163 1.54 12.80 -7.57
N ASP A 164 1.15 13.38 -6.44
CA ASP A 164 1.67 14.67 -5.98
C ASP A 164 3.15 14.60 -5.64
N PHE A 165 3.61 13.50 -5.04
CA PHE A 165 5.03 13.26 -4.79
C PHE A 165 5.82 13.23 -6.11
N HIS A 166 5.34 12.52 -7.13
CA HIS A 166 5.99 12.50 -8.45
C HIS A 166 6.03 13.89 -9.09
N ARG A 167 4.92 14.64 -9.05
CA ARG A 167 4.82 15.97 -9.67
C ARG A 167 5.63 17.03 -8.95
N ASN A 168 5.52 17.09 -7.64
CA ASN A 168 5.99 18.23 -6.84
C ASN A 168 7.30 17.97 -6.11
N VAL A 169 7.73 16.70 -6.01
CA VAL A 169 9.00 16.33 -5.37
C VAL A 169 9.97 15.81 -6.41
N LEU A 170 9.62 14.73 -7.13
CA LEU A 170 10.57 14.09 -8.06
C LEU A 170 10.85 14.91 -9.32
N SER A 171 9.85 15.64 -9.83
CA SER A 171 9.98 16.38 -11.10
C SER A 171 10.57 17.78 -10.96
N VAL A 172 10.85 18.24 -9.74
CA VAL A 172 11.30 19.62 -9.45
C VAL A 172 12.83 19.71 -9.35
N PHE A 173 13.42 20.83 -9.78
CA PHE A 173 14.86 21.08 -9.64
C PHE A 173 15.24 21.38 -8.17
N PRO A 174 16.36 20.82 -7.64
CA PRO A 174 17.34 19.96 -8.32
C PRO A 174 17.03 18.45 -8.24
N THR A 175 15.97 18.03 -7.55
CA THR A 175 15.62 16.61 -7.30
C THR A 175 15.60 15.77 -8.57
N ASN A 176 15.00 16.30 -9.65
CA ASN A 176 14.91 15.63 -10.95
C ASN A 176 16.25 15.25 -11.60
N LEU A 177 17.34 15.93 -11.23
CA LEU A 177 18.70 15.60 -11.66
C LEU A 177 19.36 14.63 -10.70
N LEU A 178 19.14 14.83 -9.40
CA LEU A 178 19.83 14.08 -8.34
C LEU A 178 19.28 12.67 -8.18
N ILE A 179 17.99 12.44 -8.42
CA ILE A 179 17.40 11.09 -8.29
C ILE A 179 17.98 10.08 -9.31
N LYS A 180 18.51 10.56 -10.44
CA LYS A 180 19.21 9.70 -11.42
C LYS A 180 20.50 9.08 -10.88
N ILE A 181 21.06 9.64 -9.81
CA ILE A 181 22.32 9.22 -9.18
C ILE A 181 22.14 8.85 -7.70
N CYS A 182 20.95 9.03 -7.14
CA CYS A 182 20.59 8.64 -5.78
C CYS A 182 19.56 7.50 -5.83
N PRO A 183 19.90 6.27 -5.39
CA PRO A 183 18.93 5.20 -5.29
C PRO A 183 17.91 5.55 -4.20
N VAL A 184 16.65 5.64 -4.59
CA VAL A 184 15.52 5.94 -3.71
C VAL A 184 14.36 5.05 -4.15
N ASP A 185 13.73 4.38 -3.20
CA ASP A 185 12.53 3.57 -3.46
C ASP A 185 11.33 4.50 -3.60
N GLU A 186 10.94 4.77 -4.84
CA GLU A 186 9.81 5.64 -5.16
C GLU A 186 8.49 4.98 -4.73
N PRO A 187 7.53 5.74 -4.18
CA PRO A 187 6.24 5.19 -3.79
C PRO A 187 5.44 4.81 -5.03
N GLU A 188 4.84 3.63 -5.03
CA GLU A 188 4.05 3.12 -6.16
C GLU A 188 2.56 3.41 -5.99
N LEU A 189 1.82 3.46 -7.10
CA LEU A 189 0.35 3.54 -7.05
C LEU A 189 -0.26 2.20 -6.63
N PHE A 190 -1.36 2.27 -5.88
CA PHE A 190 -2.25 1.14 -5.59
C PHE A 190 -3.36 1.06 -6.65
N GLU A 191 -3.00 0.69 -7.88
CA GLU A 191 -3.87 0.58 -9.07
C GLU A 191 -3.34 -0.44 -10.10
#